data_AF-A0A2G5HPI9-F1
#
_entry.id   AF-A0A2G5HPI9-F1
#
_cell.length_a   1.000
_cell.length_b   1.000
_cell.length_c   1.000
_cell.angle_alpha   90.00
_cell.angle_beta   90.00
_cell.angle_gamma   90.00
#
_symmetry.space_group_name_H-M   'P 1'
#
loop_
_entity.id
_entity.type
_entity.pdbx_description
1 polymer ?
#
loop_
_entity_poly.entity_id
_entity_poly.type
_entity_poly.pdbx_seq_one_letter_code
_entity_poly.pdbx_strand_id
1 'polypeptide(L)'
;MPDFWDLPRNVRDKIYRMHLVHDEAIDSEKHYDMCRVYYPPYSSEYMPALLRLSDRADREAAPIYFGENCFKFPSLSTGNIMFSLDKRHARLVKRIDCDWDPAATLTGFFFDQIASIKGLQELNLRVDEQAMVHSALCKRDIRQRYRLKDTFSAQEQLAIYRFPGMCSLVSLRGIPTVNFMKRTNPADKTKDFGGPIPGGVLLTQVAPLIARPAVKAKTKKASKGKRNTKKRSNDSYFDFLSLPPELRNRIYDLLLRIDGPIHPSKKPPSTKPKSCSSTQGYESALSLLGVNKQIRDEAVGIYYANPLVFYYPTQFHAFMVDLGVLRRSVITDVTIHYDNTKRGGIDLVDLSFPLLRDLTGLKRLQITMQNTLFNKIYIRGWMNRWRMDNANPSCIPGMKMLFSLRGIVDIKVRDIELEEAYQKAVEDKVYPNFDPHSRSYHVLKLTAALSHFNEALKLAQKGAINEELLQDNKWHTWDDFPELPEEEESDEEDEADEDESMDEQQDVTNHVEAGPSDGNNMPIIIAPGHAPAPGPRRSARLSAKAAEVISAQEDDAEDMEVDNYDGGRGASPEL
;
A
#
# COMPACT_ATOMS: atom_id res chain seq x y z
N MET A 1 -26.40 58.72 36.87
CA MET A 1 -24.96 58.46 36.65
C MET A 1 -24.82 57.91 35.25
N PRO A 2 -23.76 58.26 34.50
CA PRO A 2 -23.53 57.69 33.18
C PRO A 2 -23.34 56.17 33.28
N ASP A 3 -24.01 55.43 32.39
CA ASP A 3 -23.91 53.98 32.25
C ASP A 3 -22.70 53.64 31.35
N PHE A 4 -22.18 52.41 31.45
CA PHE A 4 -21.15 51.89 30.56
C PHE A 4 -21.56 52.01 29.09
N TRP A 5 -22.85 51.88 28.79
CA TRP A 5 -23.40 52.01 27.44
C TRP A 5 -23.38 53.43 26.88
N ASP A 6 -23.20 54.45 27.73
CA ASP A 6 -23.07 55.86 27.33
C ASP A 6 -21.66 56.19 26.81
N LEU A 7 -20.67 55.32 27.07
CA LEU A 7 -19.31 55.48 26.53
C LEU A 7 -19.30 55.30 25.01
N PRO A 8 -18.48 56.04 24.23
CA PRO A 8 -18.28 55.77 22.81
C PRO A 8 -17.81 54.34 22.53
N ARG A 9 -18.24 53.74 21.40
CA ARG A 9 -17.93 52.34 21.08
C ARG A 9 -16.43 52.03 21.05
N ASN A 10 -15.62 52.92 20.50
CA ASN A 10 -14.16 52.76 20.47
C ASN A 10 -13.54 52.71 21.89
N VAL A 11 -14.12 53.42 22.86
CA VAL A 11 -13.71 53.36 24.27
C VAL A 11 -14.12 52.02 24.86
N ARG A 12 -15.35 51.55 24.61
CA ARG A 12 -15.81 50.22 25.05
C ARG A 12 -14.96 49.09 24.45
N ASP A 13 -14.64 49.16 23.16
CA ASP A 13 -13.78 48.19 22.49
C ASP A 13 -12.36 48.16 23.09
N LYS A 14 -11.83 49.32 23.51
CA LYS A 14 -10.54 49.38 24.24
C LYS A 14 -10.66 48.70 25.60
N ILE A 15 -11.75 48.92 26.32
CA ILE A 15 -12.04 48.25 27.60
C ILE A 15 -12.15 46.74 27.40
N TYR A 16 -12.92 46.28 26.39
CA TYR A 16 -13.02 44.87 26.05
C TYR A 16 -11.66 44.26 25.75
N ARG A 17 -10.82 44.90 24.93
CA ARG A 17 -9.46 44.40 24.62
C ARG A 17 -8.58 44.26 25.85
N MET A 18 -8.59 45.26 26.73
CA MET A 18 -7.80 45.21 27.99
C MET A 18 -8.19 44.03 28.89
N HIS A 19 -9.42 43.53 28.79
CA HIS A 19 -9.92 42.44 29.64
C HIS A 19 -10.02 41.08 28.96
N LEU A 20 -10.10 41.05 27.63
CA LEU A 20 -10.43 39.84 26.87
C LEU A 20 -9.33 39.43 25.90
N VAL A 21 -8.36 40.29 25.56
CA VAL A 21 -7.24 39.94 24.69
C VAL A 21 -6.02 39.65 25.54
N HIS A 22 -5.39 38.52 25.27
CA HIS A 22 -4.22 38.04 25.98
C HIS A 22 -3.06 37.86 25.00
N ASP A 23 -1.86 38.21 25.46
CA ASP A 23 -0.64 38.03 24.67
C ASP A 23 -0.30 36.54 24.49
N GLU A 24 -0.61 35.71 25.50
CA GLU A 24 -0.46 34.26 25.46
C GLU A 24 -1.72 33.58 24.92
N ALA A 25 -1.52 32.44 24.25
CA ALA A 25 -2.62 31.60 23.82
C ALA A 25 -3.50 31.16 25.00
N ILE A 26 -4.81 31.16 24.79
CA ILE A 26 -5.82 30.76 25.76
C ILE A 26 -5.95 29.24 25.69
N ASP A 27 -5.45 28.54 26.71
CA ASP A 27 -5.72 27.12 26.89
C ASP A 27 -7.06 26.87 27.60
N SER A 28 -7.41 25.60 27.79
CA SER A 28 -8.68 25.23 28.43
C SER A 28 -8.78 25.73 29.88
N GLU A 29 -7.68 25.68 30.64
CA GLU A 29 -7.65 26.14 32.04
C GLU A 29 -7.86 27.64 32.14
N LYS A 30 -7.11 28.43 31.37
CA LYS A 30 -7.27 29.88 31.28
C LYS A 30 -8.68 30.26 30.81
N HIS A 31 -9.25 29.52 29.87
CA HIS A 31 -10.63 29.72 29.44
C HIS A 31 -11.63 29.49 30.59
N TYR A 32 -11.47 28.42 31.36
CA TYR A 32 -12.33 28.12 32.51
C TYR A 32 -12.22 29.19 33.61
N ASP A 33 -11.02 29.65 33.92
CA ASP A 33 -10.78 30.72 34.88
C ASP A 33 -11.54 32.00 34.50
N MET A 34 -11.53 32.35 33.21
CA MET A 34 -12.27 33.50 32.70
C MET A 34 -13.79 33.32 32.76
N CYS A 35 -14.28 32.08 32.60
CA CYS A 35 -15.70 31.76 32.73
C CYS A 35 -16.15 31.74 34.21
N ARG A 36 -15.22 31.61 35.16
CA ARG A 36 -15.46 31.44 36.61
C ARG A 36 -16.39 30.26 36.92
N VAL A 37 -16.27 29.19 36.13
CA VAL A 37 -17.11 27.99 36.25
C VAL A 37 -16.33 26.97 37.09
N TYR A 38 -16.66 26.87 38.39
CA TYR A 38 -15.97 25.97 39.36
C TYR A 38 -16.34 24.49 39.21
N TYR A 39 -17.43 24.18 38.50
CA TYR A 39 -17.87 22.83 38.16
C TYR A 39 -18.41 22.86 36.75
N PRO A 40 -18.26 21.82 35.92
CA PRO A 40 -18.83 21.82 34.58
C PRO A 40 -20.31 21.40 34.61
N PRO A 41 -21.31 22.31 34.65
CA PRO A 41 -22.65 21.93 34.25
C PRO A 41 -22.67 21.78 32.73
N TYR A 42 -23.52 20.89 32.23
CA TYR A 42 -23.86 20.76 30.81
C TYR A 42 -24.65 21.99 30.27
N SER A 43 -24.48 23.18 30.86
CA SER A 43 -25.23 24.39 30.50
C SER A 43 -24.43 25.30 29.56
N SER A 44 -25.16 26.13 28.83
CA SER A 44 -24.71 27.12 27.85
C SER A 44 -23.89 28.30 28.42
N GLU A 45 -23.19 28.10 29.55
CA GLU A 45 -22.61 29.17 30.38
C GLU A 45 -21.07 29.29 30.30
N TYR A 46 -20.42 28.58 29.38
CA TYR A 46 -18.96 28.65 29.15
C TYR A 46 -18.56 29.89 28.36
N MET A 47 -18.86 31.06 28.95
CA MET A 47 -18.50 32.35 28.41
C MET A 47 -17.82 33.19 29.48
N PRO A 48 -16.80 33.99 29.12
CA PRO A 48 -16.22 34.94 30.06
C PRO A 48 -17.30 35.84 30.66
N ALA A 49 -17.17 36.15 31.95
CA ALA A 49 -18.22 36.85 32.70
C ALA A 49 -18.71 38.14 32.04
N LEU A 50 -17.83 38.85 31.34
CA LEU A 50 -18.13 40.10 30.64
C LEU A 50 -19.12 39.91 29.48
N LEU A 51 -19.06 38.78 28.77
CA LEU A 51 -19.97 38.48 27.66
C LEU A 51 -21.36 38.08 28.19
N ARG A 52 -21.47 37.62 29.45
CA ARG A 52 -22.73 37.25 30.10
C ARG A 52 -23.51 38.43 30.67
N LEU A 53 -22.91 39.63 30.73
CA LEU A 53 -23.57 40.80 31.33
C LEU A 53 -24.82 41.23 30.55
N SER A 54 -24.78 41.15 29.22
CA SER A 54 -25.93 41.43 28.35
C SER A 54 -25.71 40.92 26.93
N ASP A 55 -26.79 40.69 26.17
CA ASP A 55 -26.71 40.36 24.74
C ASP A 55 -25.97 41.42 23.90
N ARG A 56 -25.93 42.67 24.38
CA ARG A 56 -25.18 43.74 23.75
C ARG A 56 -23.68 43.60 24.03
N ALA A 57 -23.31 43.26 25.28
CA ALA A 57 -21.94 42.96 25.66
C ALA A 57 -21.41 41.77 24.85
N ASP A 58 -22.18 40.67 24.77
CA ASP A 58 -21.84 39.53 23.93
C ASP A 58 -21.61 39.94 22.47
N ARG A 59 -22.52 40.71 21.86
CA ARG A 59 -22.41 41.17 20.47
C ARG A 59 -21.18 42.02 20.20
N GLU A 60 -20.81 42.90 21.12
CA GLU A 60 -19.66 43.79 20.96
C GLU A 60 -18.33 43.10 21.33
N ALA A 61 -18.30 42.29 22.39
CA ALA A 61 -17.10 41.74 23.00
C ALA A 61 -16.70 40.36 22.45
N ALA A 62 -17.65 39.52 22.03
CA ALA A 62 -17.33 38.17 21.53
C ALA A 62 -16.41 38.18 20.28
N PRO A 63 -16.58 39.09 19.30
CA PRO A 63 -15.64 39.17 18.16
C PRO A 63 -14.22 39.54 18.57
N ILE A 64 -14.05 40.28 19.67
CA ILE A 64 -12.74 40.63 20.23
C ILE A 64 -12.14 39.40 20.91
N TYR A 65 -12.88 38.78 21.85
CA TYR A 65 -12.39 37.60 22.57
C TYR A 65 -12.08 36.41 21.65
N PHE A 66 -13.01 35.99 20.81
CA PHE A 66 -12.81 34.82 19.95
C PHE A 66 -11.97 35.14 18.69
N GLY A 67 -12.03 36.38 18.19
CA GLY A 67 -11.38 36.76 16.95
C GLY A 67 -9.96 37.31 17.10
N GLU A 68 -9.60 37.89 18.24
CA GLU A 68 -8.26 38.45 18.47
C GLU A 68 -7.35 37.54 19.29
N ASN A 69 -7.85 36.48 19.95
CA ASN A 69 -7.00 35.53 20.67
C ASN A 69 -6.61 34.30 19.84
N CYS A 70 -5.61 33.56 20.32
CA CYS A 70 -5.26 32.22 19.85
C CYS A 70 -5.72 31.19 20.88
N PHE A 71 -6.44 30.15 20.46
CA PHE A 71 -6.91 29.09 21.36
C PHE A 71 -5.99 27.88 21.26
N LYS A 72 -5.40 27.49 22.40
CA LYS A 72 -4.47 26.37 22.49
C LYS A 72 -5.13 25.13 23.07
N PHE A 73 -5.03 24.02 22.38
CA PHE A 73 -5.49 22.72 22.85
C PHE A 73 -4.30 21.78 23.08
N PRO A 74 -4.13 21.24 24.30
CA PRO A 74 -3.02 20.34 24.62
C PRO A 74 -3.10 18.99 23.89
N SER A 75 -4.23 18.72 23.23
CA SER A 75 -4.43 17.59 22.31
C SER A 75 -5.44 18.00 21.23
N LEU A 76 -5.66 17.15 20.23
CA LEU A 76 -6.75 17.34 19.26
C LEU A 76 -8.14 17.33 19.89
N SER A 77 -8.28 16.93 21.17
CA SER A 77 -9.55 17.00 21.88
C SER A 77 -9.97 18.46 22.10
N THR A 78 -10.62 19.02 21.08
CA THR A 78 -11.24 20.36 21.13
C THR A 78 -12.58 20.33 21.85
N GLY A 79 -13.08 19.14 22.20
CA GLY A 79 -14.43 18.91 22.70
C GLY A 79 -14.82 19.80 23.87
N ASN A 80 -13.95 19.98 24.86
CA ASN A 80 -14.26 20.75 26.05
C ASN A 80 -14.66 22.21 25.76
N ILE A 81 -14.01 22.85 24.79
CA ILE A 81 -14.35 24.21 24.37
C ILE A 81 -15.42 24.15 23.27
N MET A 82 -15.27 23.30 22.26
CA MET A 82 -16.15 23.30 21.08
C MET A 82 -17.57 22.79 21.34
N PHE A 83 -17.76 21.84 22.27
CA PHE A 83 -19.11 21.43 22.70
C PHE A 83 -19.81 22.54 23.48
N SER A 84 -19.04 23.42 24.11
CA SER A 84 -19.53 24.45 25.02
C SER A 84 -19.77 25.80 24.33
N LEU A 85 -19.15 26.02 23.17
CA LEU A 85 -19.32 27.23 22.37
C LEU A 85 -20.62 27.24 21.58
N ASP A 86 -21.34 28.37 21.63
CA ASP A 86 -22.42 28.64 20.68
C ASP A 86 -21.85 28.58 19.24
N LYS A 87 -22.61 28.02 18.31
CA LYS A 87 -22.33 28.05 16.86
C LYS A 87 -22.01 29.45 16.34
N ARG A 88 -22.55 30.50 16.98
CA ARG A 88 -22.23 31.89 16.67
C ARG A 88 -20.79 32.25 17.05
N HIS A 89 -20.35 31.87 18.25
CA HIS A 89 -18.99 32.14 18.75
C HIS A 89 -17.94 31.28 18.04
N ALA A 90 -18.26 30.03 17.73
CA ALA A 90 -17.39 29.17 16.93
C ALA A 90 -17.02 29.80 15.58
N ARG A 91 -17.90 30.61 14.96
CA ARG A 91 -17.58 31.34 13.72
C ARG A 91 -16.66 32.54 13.90
N LEU A 92 -16.46 33.00 15.14
CA LEU A 92 -15.61 34.13 15.46
C LEU A 92 -14.17 33.68 15.76
N VAL A 93 -13.96 32.40 16.06
CA VAL A 93 -12.62 31.83 16.31
C VAL A 93 -11.80 31.90 15.02
N LYS A 94 -10.68 32.63 15.08
CA LYS A 94 -9.78 32.83 13.93
C LYS A 94 -8.49 32.04 14.01
N ARG A 95 -7.98 31.71 15.20
CA ARG A 95 -6.66 31.09 15.39
C ARG A 95 -6.72 29.95 16.39
N ILE A 96 -6.20 28.80 16.00
CA ILE A 96 -6.13 27.58 16.82
C ILE A 96 -4.71 27.03 16.80
N ASP A 97 -4.18 26.67 17.97
CA ASP A 97 -2.98 25.84 18.16
C ASP A 97 -3.43 24.53 18.81
N CYS A 98 -3.13 23.37 18.20
CA CYS A 98 -3.45 22.08 18.82
C CYS A 98 -2.37 21.03 18.59
N ASP A 99 -2.22 20.14 19.57
CA ASP A 99 -1.29 19.03 19.52
C ASP A 99 -1.95 17.76 18.96
N TRP A 100 -1.42 17.25 17.86
CA TRP A 100 -1.83 16.00 17.25
C TRP A 100 -0.90 14.86 17.66
N ASP A 101 -1.39 14.06 18.60
CA ASP A 101 -0.79 12.77 18.90
C ASP A 101 -1.21 11.70 17.86
N PRO A 102 -0.28 11.11 17.09
CA PRO A 102 -0.59 10.04 16.16
C PRO A 102 -1.18 8.80 16.84
N ALA A 103 -0.97 8.61 18.14
CA ALA A 103 -1.56 7.50 18.89
C ALA A 103 -3.02 7.75 19.32
N ALA A 104 -3.51 8.99 19.23
CA ALA A 104 -4.86 9.32 19.66
C ALA A 104 -5.92 8.59 18.83
N THR A 105 -6.95 8.10 19.51
CA THR A 105 -8.17 7.61 18.86
C THR A 105 -9.09 8.79 18.54
N LEU A 106 -10.08 8.60 17.66
CA LEU A 106 -11.09 9.61 17.31
C LEU A 106 -10.54 10.89 16.65
N THR A 107 -9.31 10.90 16.14
CA THR A 107 -8.72 12.06 15.44
C THR A 107 -9.61 12.60 14.31
N GLY A 108 -10.29 11.71 13.57
CA GLY A 108 -11.25 12.10 12.54
C GLY A 108 -12.40 12.96 13.09
N PHE A 109 -13.00 12.53 14.20
CA PHE A 109 -14.08 13.27 14.86
C PHE A 109 -13.63 14.68 15.28
N PHE A 110 -12.42 14.82 15.82
CA PHE A 110 -11.90 16.12 16.24
C PHE A 110 -11.61 17.06 15.07
N PHE A 111 -11.06 16.54 13.96
CA PHE A 111 -10.90 17.35 12.76
C PHE A 111 -12.26 17.77 12.18
N ASP A 112 -13.29 16.93 12.25
CA ASP A 112 -14.64 17.30 11.84
C ASP A 112 -15.21 18.44 12.73
N GLN A 113 -14.88 18.47 14.03
CA GLN A 113 -15.20 19.59 14.91
C GLN A 113 -14.47 20.88 14.50
N ILE A 114 -13.18 20.80 14.18
CA ILE A 114 -12.41 21.94 13.66
C ILE A 114 -13.00 22.43 12.33
N ALA A 115 -13.43 21.52 11.45
CA ALA A 115 -14.09 21.84 10.18
C ALA A 115 -15.38 22.67 10.37
N SER A 116 -16.03 22.57 11.52
CA SER A 116 -17.25 23.34 11.83
C SER A 116 -16.97 24.84 12.08
N ILE A 117 -15.71 25.21 12.33
CA ILE A 117 -15.23 26.55 12.66
C ILE A 117 -14.98 27.34 11.37
N LYS A 118 -16.06 27.84 10.77
CA LYS A 118 -16.02 28.52 9.46
C LYS A 118 -15.22 29.83 9.44
N GLY A 119 -14.88 30.37 10.61
CA GLY A 119 -14.11 31.62 10.75
C GLY A 119 -12.59 31.42 10.86
N LEU A 120 -12.13 30.16 10.89
CA LEU A 120 -10.73 29.83 11.13
C LEU A 120 -9.83 30.36 10.01
N GLN A 121 -8.86 31.20 10.38
CA GLN A 121 -7.88 31.82 9.48
C GLN A 121 -6.51 31.16 9.60
N GLU A 122 -6.15 30.75 10.81
CA GLU A 122 -4.86 30.17 11.13
C GLU A 122 -5.04 28.88 11.94
N LEU A 123 -4.46 27.79 11.44
CA LEU A 123 -4.44 26.50 12.12
C LEU A 123 -2.99 26.06 12.32
N ASN A 124 -2.56 26.02 13.58
CA ASN A 124 -1.24 25.57 14.00
C ASN A 124 -1.37 24.14 14.56
N LEU A 125 -0.80 23.16 13.87
CA LEU A 125 -0.85 21.73 14.23
C LEU A 125 0.53 21.26 14.67
N ARG A 126 0.69 20.94 15.96
CA ARG A 126 1.92 20.31 16.46
C ARG A 126 1.83 18.82 16.19
N VAL A 127 2.74 18.27 15.41
CA VAL A 127 2.66 16.88 14.93
C VAL A 127 4.04 16.24 14.92
N ASP A 128 4.09 14.95 15.17
CA ASP A 128 5.26 14.13 14.87
C ASP A 128 4.98 13.34 13.59
N GLU A 129 5.31 13.95 12.44
CA GLU A 129 5.04 13.33 11.13
C GLU A 129 5.85 12.06 10.95
N GLN A 130 7.05 11.97 11.51
CA GLN A 130 7.88 10.77 11.46
C GLN A 130 7.22 9.62 12.23
N ALA A 131 6.74 9.86 13.46
CA ALA A 131 6.00 8.86 14.21
C ALA A 131 4.68 8.47 13.52
N MET A 132 4.00 9.43 12.90
CA MET A 132 2.78 9.18 12.11
C MET A 132 3.06 8.27 10.91
N VAL A 133 4.05 8.62 10.07
CA VAL A 133 4.46 7.84 8.91
C VAL A 133 4.92 6.45 9.34
N HIS A 134 5.79 6.37 10.34
CA HIS A 134 6.25 5.10 10.89
C HIS A 134 5.08 4.24 11.39
N SER A 135 4.12 4.81 12.12
CA SER A 135 2.93 4.09 12.58
C SER A 135 2.02 3.65 11.42
N ALA A 136 1.86 4.47 10.37
CA ALA A 136 1.09 4.13 9.19
C ALA A 136 1.70 2.95 8.42
N LEU A 137 3.04 2.91 8.34
CA LEU A 137 3.79 1.91 7.60
C LEU A 137 4.01 0.62 8.42
N CYS A 138 4.43 0.71 9.69
CA CYS A 138 4.65 -0.45 10.57
C CYS A 138 3.37 -1.23 10.89
N LYS A 139 2.19 -0.60 10.87
CA LYS A 139 0.92 -1.34 10.99
C LYS A 139 0.72 -2.36 9.85
N ARG A 140 1.38 -2.16 8.70
CA ARG A 140 1.36 -3.13 7.58
C ARG A 140 2.34 -4.26 7.84
N ASP A 141 3.58 -3.91 8.19
CA ASP A 141 4.65 -4.87 8.50
C ASP A 141 5.47 -4.44 9.72
N ILE A 142 5.40 -5.26 10.78
CA ILE A 142 6.14 -5.05 12.03
C ILE A 142 7.65 -5.31 11.83
N ARG A 143 8.02 -6.07 10.80
CA ARG A 143 9.40 -6.52 10.56
C ARG A 143 10.20 -5.63 9.65
N GLN A 144 9.54 -4.85 8.79
CA GLN A 144 10.23 -3.80 8.08
C GLN A 144 10.70 -2.77 9.12
N ARG A 145 12.01 -2.79 9.38
CA ARG A 145 12.71 -1.66 9.97
C ARG A 145 12.63 -0.54 8.94
N TYR A 146 11.55 0.22 8.99
CA TYR A 146 11.34 1.35 8.11
C TYR A 146 12.42 2.38 8.40
N ARG A 147 13.42 2.42 7.54
CA ARG A 147 14.27 3.60 7.39
C ARG A 147 13.46 4.60 6.60
N LEU A 148 13.35 5.82 7.10
CA LEU A 148 12.68 6.91 6.40
C LEU A 148 13.38 7.07 5.05
N LYS A 149 12.65 6.85 3.95
CA LYS A 149 13.16 7.05 2.60
C LYS A 149 12.82 8.46 2.15
N ASP A 150 13.61 9.01 1.23
CA ASP A 150 13.32 10.30 0.62
C ASP A 150 12.06 10.27 -0.25
N THR A 151 11.71 9.10 -0.79
CA THR A 151 10.52 8.90 -1.62
C THR A 151 9.69 7.71 -1.13
N PHE A 152 8.37 7.93 -1.07
CA PHE A 152 7.38 6.90 -0.74
C PHE A 152 6.75 6.36 -2.03
N SER A 153 6.61 5.05 -2.14
CA SER A 153 5.82 4.41 -3.19
C SER A 153 4.35 4.83 -3.12
N ALA A 154 3.59 4.68 -4.22
CA ALA A 154 2.16 4.99 -4.25
C ALA A 154 1.37 4.25 -3.14
N GLN A 155 1.78 3.03 -2.79
CA GLN A 155 1.12 2.24 -1.75
C GLN A 155 1.45 2.71 -0.33
N GLU A 156 2.70 3.12 -0.09
CA GLU A 156 3.13 3.74 1.17
C GLU A 156 2.43 5.09 1.35
N GLN A 157 2.35 5.92 0.30
CA GLN A 157 1.58 7.17 0.30
C GLN A 157 0.11 6.92 0.62
N LEU A 158 -0.52 5.93 -0.01
CA LEU A 158 -1.89 5.55 0.29
C LEU A 158 -2.06 5.08 1.73
N ALA A 159 -1.07 4.36 2.30
CA ALA A 159 -1.09 3.97 3.70
C ALA A 159 -1.04 5.18 4.64
N ILE A 160 -0.20 6.17 4.32
CA ILE A 160 -0.12 7.44 5.04
C ILE A 160 -1.44 8.20 4.93
N TYR A 161 -2.06 8.28 3.75
CA TYR A 161 -3.37 8.90 3.58
C TYR A 161 -4.51 8.19 4.32
N ARG A 162 -4.38 6.89 4.56
CA ARG A 162 -5.32 6.09 5.36
C ARG A 162 -5.05 6.17 6.85
N PHE A 163 -4.02 6.89 7.29
CA PHE A 163 -3.73 7.07 8.70
C PHE A 163 -4.93 7.74 9.41
N PRO A 164 -5.30 7.30 10.63
CA PRO A 164 -6.44 7.85 11.35
C PRO A 164 -6.40 9.38 11.46
N GLY A 165 -7.44 10.04 10.96
CA GLY A 165 -7.58 11.50 10.97
C GLY A 165 -7.11 12.20 9.70
N MET A 166 -6.28 11.58 8.85
CA MET A 166 -5.79 12.21 7.61
C MET A 166 -6.91 12.58 6.64
N CYS A 167 -7.91 11.70 6.47
CA CYS A 167 -9.06 12.03 5.63
C CYS A 167 -9.83 13.25 6.14
N SER A 168 -10.10 13.34 7.45
CA SER A 168 -10.78 14.49 8.05
C SER A 168 -9.90 15.74 8.04
N LEU A 169 -8.58 15.61 8.21
CA LEU A 169 -7.63 16.70 8.07
C LEU A 169 -7.64 17.30 6.67
N VAL A 170 -7.62 16.45 5.62
CA VAL A 170 -7.74 16.89 4.21
C VAL A 170 -9.13 17.45 3.89
N SER A 171 -10.14 17.11 4.71
CA SER A 171 -11.48 17.68 4.58
C SER A 171 -11.58 19.13 5.10
N LEU A 172 -10.64 19.55 5.95
CA LEU A 172 -10.49 20.96 6.29
C LEU A 172 -10.20 21.72 5.00
N ARG A 173 -10.99 22.75 4.69
CA ARG A 173 -10.81 23.57 3.49
C ARG A 173 -11.07 25.02 3.80
N GLY A 174 -10.35 25.91 3.13
CA GLY A 174 -10.53 27.35 3.22
C GLY A 174 -9.88 27.99 4.45
N ILE A 175 -8.87 27.34 5.04
CA ILE A 175 -8.05 27.92 6.12
C ILE A 175 -6.78 28.49 5.46
N PRO A 176 -6.64 29.81 5.31
CA PRO A 176 -5.54 30.42 4.55
C PRO A 176 -4.14 30.06 5.05
N THR A 177 -3.97 29.94 6.37
CA THR A 177 -2.68 29.68 7.00
C THR A 177 -2.74 28.39 7.80
N VAL A 178 -1.96 27.39 7.38
CA VAL A 178 -1.83 26.11 8.09
C VAL A 178 -0.37 25.86 8.35
N ASN A 179 0.01 25.78 9.61
CA ASN A 179 1.39 25.56 10.02
C ASN A 179 1.49 24.22 10.74
N PHE A 180 2.37 23.35 10.26
CA PHE A 180 2.76 22.15 11.00
C PHE A 180 4.01 22.46 11.83
N MET A 181 3.96 22.18 13.12
CA MET A 181 4.97 22.57 14.09
C MET A 181 5.49 21.34 14.86
N LYS A 182 6.62 21.51 15.55
CA LYS A 182 7.13 20.50 16.49
C LYS A 182 6.23 20.38 17.72
N ARG A 183 6.14 19.17 18.26
CA ARG A 183 5.43 18.88 19.51
C ARG A 183 6.28 19.31 20.69
N THR A 184 5.64 19.77 21.75
CA THR A 184 6.30 20.12 23.01
C THR A 184 6.24 18.92 23.94
N ASN A 185 7.36 18.51 24.54
CA ASN A 185 7.36 17.40 25.49
C ASN A 185 6.48 17.74 26.72
N PRO A 186 5.47 16.92 27.07
CA PRO A 186 4.64 17.19 28.24
C PRO A 186 5.44 17.18 29.55
N ALA A 187 6.54 16.43 29.62
CA ALA A 187 7.42 16.39 30.79
C ALA A 187 8.40 17.59 30.84
N ASP A 188 8.73 18.17 29.67
CA ASP A 188 9.67 19.29 29.56
C ASP A 188 9.17 20.26 28.48
N LYS A 189 8.43 21.29 28.90
CA LYS A 189 7.84 22.30 28.01
C LYS A 189 8.87 23.06 27.19
N THR A 190 10.16 22.99 27.53
CA THR A 190 11.25 23.66 26.79
C THR A 190 11.79 22.83 25.64
N LYS A 191 11.53 21.51 25.63
CA LYS A 191 12.09 20.59 24.65
C LYS A 191 11.06 20.22 23.59
N ASP A 192 11.26 20.78 22.41
CA ASP A 192 10.52 20.39 21.21
C ASP A 192 11.01 19.03 20.67
N PHE A 193 10.08 18.22 20.17
CA PHE A 193 10.37 16.95 19.51
C PHE A 193 9.41 16.72 18.32
N GLY A 194 9.78 15.80 17.43
CA GLY A 194 9.04 15.54 16.20
C GLY A 194 9.02 16.75 15.26
N GLY A 195 7.87 17.00 14.64
CA GLY A 195 7.64 18.04 13.64
C GLY A 195 7.21 17.49 12.28
N PRO A 196 6.91 18.39 11.34
CA PRO A 196 6.76 18.01 9.94
C PRO A 196 8.13 17.58 9.36
N ILE A 197 8.10 16.61 8.46
CA ILE A 197 9.26 16.23 7.65
C ILE A 197 9.37 17.28 6.52
N PRO A 198 10.54 17.91 6.30
CA PRO A 198 10.73 18.78 5.14
C PRO A 198 10.47 18.02 3.84
N GLY A 199 9.56 18.52 3.00
CA GLY A 199 9.10 17.79 1.80
C GLY A 199 8.13 16.63 2.07
N GLY A 200 7.74 16.42 3.33
CA GLY A 200 6.79 15.39 3.76
C GLY A 200 5.37 15.59 3.23
N VAL A 201 4.53 14.58 3.47
CA VAL A 201 3.14 14.52 2.99
C VAL A 201 2.31 15.66 3.57
N LEU A 202 2.53 16.03 4.83
CA LEU A 202 1.78 17.10 5.48
C LEU A 202 2.01 18.46 4.80
N LEU A 203 3.28 18.81 4.55
CA LEU A 203 3.63 20.08 3.93
C LEU A 203 3.33 20.12 2.43
N THR A 204 3.64 19.06 1.69
CA THR A 204 3.56 19.08 0.22
C THR A 204 2.19 18.75 -0.33
N GLN A 205 1.43 17.88 0.35
CA GLN A 205 0.15 17.37 -0.16
C GLN A 205 -1.03 17.89 0.67
N VAL A 206 -0.95 17.87 2.01
CA VAL A 206 -2.09 18.21 2.88
C VAL A 206 -2.28 19.71 3.04
N ALA A 207 -1.24 20.47 3.41
CA ALA A 207 -1.34 21.93 3.61
C ALA A 207 -1.97 22.66 2.40
N PRO A 208 -1.54 22.41 1.15
CA PRO A 208 -2.14 23.05 -0.02
C PRO A 208 -3.62 22.70 -0.19
N LEU A 209 -4.04 21.48 0.17
CA LEU A 209 -5.45 21.07 0.10
C LEU A 209 -6.31 21.79 1.12
N ILE A 210 -5.78 22.03 2.32
CA ILE A 210 -6.48 22.76 3.38
C ILE A 210 -6.57 24.25 3.05
N ALA A 211 -5.49 24.82 2.52
CA ALA A 211 -5.43 26.23 2.13
C ALA A 211 -6.31 26.58 0.93
N ARG A 212 -6.72 25.59 0.11
CA ARG A 212 -7.63 25.83 -1.01
C ARG A 212 -8.91 26.48 -0.52
N PRO A 213 -9.37 27.57 -1.14
CA PRO A 213 -10.62 28.21 -0.76
C PRO A 213 -11.73 27.17 -0.86
N ALA A 214 -12.55 27.08 0.19
CA ALA A 214 -13.71 26.23 0.17
C ALA A 214 -14.56 26.64 -1.04
N VAL A 215 -14.64 25.77 -2.05
CA VAL A 215 -15.52 25.98 -3.20
C VAL A 215 -16.89 26.18 -2.58
N LYS A 216 -17.41 27.40 -2.63
CA LYS A 216 -18.77 27.69 -2.21
C LYS A 216 -19.61 26.81 -3.10
N ALA A 217 -19.97 25.63 -2.61
CA ALA A 217 -20.92 24.76 -3.27
C ALA A 217 -22.07 25.71 -3.52
N LYS A 218 -22.29 26.05 -4.81
CA LYS A 218 -23.44 26.83 -5.23
C LYS A 218 -24.59 25.95 -4.80
N THR A 219 -25.04 26.15 -3.57
CA THR A 219 -26.23 25.57 -3.00
C THR A 219 -27.28 26.19 -3.88
N LYS A 220 -27.52 25.55 -5.03
CA LYS A 220 -28.71 25.73 -5.82
C LYS A 220 -29.78 25.52 -4.77
N LYS A 221 -30.32 26.63 -4.25
CA LYS A 221 -31.43 26.64 -3.30
C LYS A 221 -32.39 25.66 -3.93
N ALA A 222 -32.49 24.47 -3.36
CA ALA A 222 -33.50 23.51 -3.77
C ALA A 222 -34.79 24.23 -3.38
N SER A 223 -35.33 24.99 -4.32
CA SER A 223 -36.63 25.59 -4.16
C SER A 223 -37.52 24.39 -3.81
N LYS A 224 -38.23 24.50 -2.70
CA LYS A 224 -39.26 23.55 -2.30
C LYS A 224 -40.45 23.62 -3.29
N GLY A 225 -40.17 23.71 -4.59
CA GLY A 225 -41.13 23.45 -5.63
C GLY A 225 -41.52 21.99 -5.50
N LYS A 226 -42.83 21.75 -5.40
CA LYS A 226 -43.47 20.43 -5.48
C LYS A 226 -42.66 19.56 -6.45
N ARG A 227 -42.24 18.39 -5.97
CA ARG A 227 -41.62 17.30 -6.74
C ARG A 227 -42.57 16.91 -7.88
N ASN A 228 -42.63 17.70 -8.94
CA ASN A 228 -42.92 17.17 -10.25
C ASN A 228 -41.70 16.33 -10.55
N THR A 229 -41.88 15.01 -10.48
CA THR A 229 -41.01 14.01 -11.10
C THR A 229 -41.01 14.27 -12.60
N LYS A 230 -40.41 15.39 -13.02
CA LYS A 230 -39.90 15.54 -14.37
C LYS A 230 -38.91 14.41 -14.49
N LYS A 231 -39.36 13.36 -15.17
CA LYS A 231 -38.57 12.30 -15.77
C LYS A 231 -37.25 12.97 -16.13
N ARG A 232 -36.19 12.71 -15.35
CA ARG A 232 -34.86 13.17 -15.71
C ARG A 232 -34.73 12.72 -17.16
N SER A 233 -34.46 13.66 -18.07
CA SER A 233 -33.97 13.26 -19.39
C SER A 233 -32.94 12.18 -19.11
N ASN A 234 -32.95 11.10 -19.90
CA ASN A 234 -31.84 10.16 -19.91
C ASN A 234 -30.59 10.93 -20.37
N ASP A 235 -30.09 11.86 -19.54
CA ASP A 235 -28.78 12.45 -19.63
C ASP A 235 -27.89 11.22 -19.64
N SER A 236 -27.38 10.93 -20.84
CA SER A 236 -26.84 9.64 -21.19
C SER A 236 -25.74 9.30 -20.19
N TYR A 237 -26.04 8.40 -19.26
CA TYR A 237 -25.00 7.75 -18.50
C TYR A 237 -24.05 7.14 -19.51
N PHE A 238 -22.78 7.45 -19.37
CA PHE A 238 -21.74 6.88 -20.20
C PHE A 238 -21.75 5.37 -19.98
N ASP A 239 -22.17 4.62 -21.00
CA ASP A 239 -22.15 3.17 -20.95
C ASP A 239 -20.71 2.69 -21.14
N PHE A 240 -20.06 2.34 -20.04
CA PHE A 240 -18.68 1.86 -20.08
C PHE A 240 -18.53 0.60 -20.95
N LEU A 241 -19.55 -0.25 -21.02
CA LEU A 241 -19.54 -1.49 -21.81
C LEU A 241 -19.78 -1.22 -23.31
N SER A 242 -20.28 -0.05 -23.69
CA SER A 242 -20.39 0.34 -25.10
C SER A 242 -19.05 0.74 -25.71
N LEU A 243 -17.99 0.89 -24.91
CA LEU A 243 -16.63 1.11 -25.41
C LEU A 243 -16.11 -0.16 -26.10
N PRO A 244 -15.24 -0.04 -27.12
CA PRO A 244 -14.46 -1.18 -27.62
C PRO A 244 -13.61 -1.83 -26.51
N PRO A 245 -13.42 -3.17 -26.52
CA PRO A 245 -12.61 -3.87 -25.54
C PRO A 245 -11.20 -3.30 -25.37
N GLU A 246 -10.58 -2.79 -26.45
CA GLU A 246 -9.24 -2.21 -26.43
C GLU A 246 -9.19 -0.95 -25.56
N LEU A 247 -10.23 -0.11 -25.63
CA LEU A 247 -10.32 1.09 -24.80
C LEU A 247 -10.61 0.72 -23.34
N ARG A 248 -11.46 -0.28 -23.09
CA ARG A 248 -11.70 -0.78 -21.73
C ARG A 248 -10.41 -1.33 -21.10
N ASN A 249 -9.67 -2.15 -21.84
CA ASN A 249 -8.36 -2.68 -21.41
C ASN A 249 -7.36 -1.57 -21.12
N ARG A 250 -7.32 -0.52 -21.94
CA ARG A 250 -6.47 0.64 -21.67
C ARG A 250 -6.88 1.38 -20.40
N ILE A 251 -8.18 1.47 -20.11
CA ILE A 251 -8.69 2.06 -18.87
C ILE A 251 -8.34 1.16 -17.67
N TYR A 252 -8.48 -0.16 -17.80
CA TYR A 252 -8.07 -1.10 -16.77
C TYR A 252 -6.57 -1.03 -16.50
N ASP A 253 -5.72 -0.95 -17.53
CA ASP A 253 -4.29 -0.75 -17.39
C ASP A 253 -3.98 0.50 -16.56
N LEU A 254 -4.65 1.63 -16.86
CA LEU A 254 -4.45 2.88 -16.11
C LEU A 254 -4.93 2.80 -14.65
N LEU A 255 -5.92 1.97 -14.35
CA LEU A 255 -6.52 1.86 -13.02
C LEU A 255 -5.89 0.76 -12.15
N LEU A 256 -5.49 -0.35 -12.75
CA LEU A 256 -5.08 -1.58 -12.08
C LEU A 256 -3.58 -1.83 -12.17
N ARG A 257 -2.88 -1.25 -13.15
CA ARG A 257 -1.42 -1.32 -13.19
C ARG A 257 -0.86 -0.25 -12.27
N ILE A 258 -0.20 -0.70 -11.21
CA ILE A 258 0.38 0.18 -10.21
C ILE A 258 1.89 0.18 -10.41
N ASP A 259 2.49 1.38 -10.41
CA ASP A 259 3.94 1.49 -10.43
C ASP A 259 4.53 0.91 -9.14
N GLY A 260 5.28 -0.18 -9.31
CA GLY A 260 5.93 -0.89 -8.22
C GLY A 260 5.15 -2.10 -7.70
N PRO A 261 5.71 -2.80 -6.70
CA PRO A 261 5.10 -4.00 -6.17
C PRO A 261 3.82 -3.71 -5.41
N ILE A 262 2.88 -4.66 -5.50
CA ILE A 262 1.64 -4.66 -4.75
C ILE A 262 1.79 -5.49 -3.49
N HIS A 263 1.39 -4.92 -2.36
CA HIS A 263 1.28 -5.62 -1.09
C HIS A 263 -0.17 -6.03 -0.84
N PRO A 264 -0.54 -7.32 -1.00
CA PRO A 264 -1.87 -7.78 -0.68
C PRO A 264 -2.23 -7.47 0.78
N SER A 265 -3.51 -7.36 1.07
CA SER A 265 -3.98 -7.20 2.45
C SER A 265 -3.72 -8.48 3.26
N LYS A 266 -3.69 -8.37 4.60
CA LYS A 266 -3.78 -9.54 5.49
C LYS A 266 -5.19 -10.13 5.53
N LYS A 267 -6.18 -9.35 5.08
CA LYS A 267 -7.56 -9.81 4.95
C LYS A 267 -7.69 -10.60 3.65
N PRO A 268 -8.52 -11.65 3.63
CA PRO A 268 -8.79 -12.40 2.41
C PRO A 268 -9.25 -11.45 1.30
N PRO A 269 -8.81 -11.65 0.04
CA PRO A 269 -9.25 -10.83 -1.08
C PRO A 269 -10.76 -11.02 -1.29
N SER A 270 -11.56 -10.09 -0.77
CA SER A 270 -13.01 -10.10 -0.95
C SER A 270 -13.41 -9.14 -2.06
N THR A 271 -14.06 -9.67 -3.10
CA THR A 271 -14.82 -8.89 -4.09
C THR A 271 -16.15 -8.41 -3.53
N LYS A 272 -16.66 -9.05 -2.47
CA LYS A 272 -17.89 -8.64 -1.80
C LYS A 272 -17.62 -7.38 -0.96
N PRO A 273 -18.31 -6.25 -1.21
CA PRO A 273 -18.24 -5.11 -0.32
C PRO A 273 -18.76 -5.54 1.06
N LYS A 274 -17.98 -5.33 2.11
CA LYS A 274 -18.48 -5.57 3.48
C LYS A 274 -19.69 -4.67 3.70
N SER A 275 -20.79 -5.26 4.17
CA SER A 275 -22.05 -4.59 4.51
C SER A 275 -21.81 -3.21 5.13
N CYS A 276 -22.44 -2.20 4.54
CA CYS A 276 -22.29 -0.74 4.70
C CYS A 276 -22.56 -0.15 6.10
N SER A 277 -22.48 -0.90 7.20
CA SER A 277 -22.76 -0.33 8.54
C SER A 277 -21.64 0.58 9.05
N SER A 278 -20.41 0.45 8.53
CA SER A 278 -19.36 1.44 8.71
C SER A 278 -19.31 2.38 7.51
N THR A 279 -19.58 3.66 7.71
CA THR A 279 -19.49 4.77 6.75
C THR A 279 -18.10 4.97 6.09
N GLN A 280 -17.15 4.06 6.33
CA GLN A 280 -15.83 4.03 5.71
C GLN A 280 -15.66 2.74 4.91
N GLY A 281 -16.47 2.58 3.85
CA GLY A 281 -16.15 1.62 2.81
C GLY A 281 -14.84 2.04 2.16
N TYR A 282 -13.75 1.33 2.44
CA TYR A 282 -12.49 1.59 1.75
C TYR A 282 -12.68 1.22 0.27
N GLU A 283 -12.75 2.24 -0.59
CA GLU A 283 -12.75 2.08 -2.03
C GLU A 283 -11.45 1.36 -2.42
N SER A 284 -11.57 0.09 -2.80
CA SER A 284 -10.49 -0.70 -3.39
C SER A 284 -10.62 -0.61 -4.89
N ALA A 285 -9.52 -0.44 -5.63
CA ALA A 285 -9.54 -0.57 -7.09
C ALA A 285 -10.10 -1.94 -7.52
N LEU A 286 -9.96 -2.97 -6.66
CA LEU A 286 -10.54 -4.29 -6.86
C LEU A 286 -12.07 -4.33 -6.80
N SER A 287 -12.72 -3.29 -6.26
CA SER A 287 -14.18 -3.18 -6.33
C SER A 287 -14.66 -3.16 -7.77
N LEU A 288 -13.84 -2.67 -8.72
CA LEU A 288 -14.12 -2.72 -10.15
C LEU A 288 -14.36 -4.15 -10.65
N LEU A 289 -13.58 -5.12 -10.15
CA LEU A 289 -13.71 -6.54 -10.51
C LEU A 289 -15.00 -7.17 -9.95
N GLY A 290 -15.65 -6.51 -9.00
CA GLY A 290 -16.93 -6.95 -8.42
C GLY A 290 -18.16 -6.38 -9.13
N VAL A 291 -18.00 -5.47 -10.09
CA VAL A 291 -19.13 -4.74 -10.71
C VAL A 291 -19.86 -5.59 -11.76
N ASN A 292 -19.12 -6.27 -12.64
CA ASN A 292 -19.68 -7.02 -13.77
C ASN A 292 -18.75 -8.19 -14.17
N LYS A 293 -19.31 -9.33 -14.60
CA LYS A 293 -18.55 -10.52 -15.02
C LYS A 293 -17.59 -10.21 -16.19
N GLN A 294 -18.06 -9.51 -17.22
CA GLN A 294 -17.22 -9.14 -18.37
C GLN A 294 -16.04 -8.24 -17.95
N ILE A 295 -16.30 -7.24 -17.09
CA ILE A 295 -15.23 -6.37 -16.56
C ILE A 295 -14.22 -7.20 -15.77
N ARG A 296 -14.70 -8.15 -14.96
CA ARG A 296 -13.84 -9.06 -14.20
C ARG A 296 -12.94 -9.86 -15.14
N ASP A 297 -13.49 -10.50 -16.16
CA ASP A 297 -12.74 -11.39 -17.04
C ASP A 297 -11.69 -10.62 -17.86
N GLU A 298 -12.01 -9.41 -18.32
CA GLU A 298 -11.08 -8.55 -19.05
C GLU A 298 -9.97 -7.98 -18.15
N ALA A 299 -10.31 -7.58 -16.92
CA ALA A 299 -9.43 -6.79 -16.06
C ALA A 299 -8.63 -7.62 -15.04
N VAL A 300 -9.05 -8.85 -14.73
CA VAL A 300 -8.42 -9.67 -13.69
C VAL A 300 -6.95 -9.97 -14.00
N GLY A 301 -6.64 -10.33 -15.26
CA GLY A 301 -5.27 -10.62 -15.69
C GLY A 301 -4.35 -9.40 -15.55
N ILE A 302 -4.86 -8.21 -15.83
CA ILE A 302 -4.11 -6.95 -15.72
C ILE A 302 -3.68 -6.70 -14.27
N TYR A 303 -4.60 -6.89 -13.31
CA TYR A 303 -4.27 -6.70 -11.90
C TYR A 303 -3.24 -7.72 -11.38
N TYR A 304 -3.46 -9.02 -11.64
CA TYR A 304 -2.58 -10.07 -11.10
C TYR A 304 -1.25 -10.20 -11.85
N ALA A 305 -1.10 -9.56 -13.01
CA ALA A 305 0.18 -9.41 -13.69
C ALA A 305 1.12 -8.40 -13.02
N ASN A 306 0.65 -7.59 -12.07
CA ASN A 306 1.54 -6.73 -11.28
C ASN A 306 2.42 -7.58 -10.33
N PRO A 307 3.66 -7.14 -10.02
CA PRO A 307 4.49 -7.81 -9.03
C PRO A 307 3.83 -7.83 -7.66
N LEU A 308 3.78 -8.99 -7.01
CA LEU A 308 3.17 -9.16 -5.70
C LEU A 308 4.24 -9.38 -4.63
N VAL A 309 4.22 -8.58 -3.56
CA VAL A 309 5.12 -8.74 -2.41
C VAL A 309 4.32 -9.13 -1.16
N PHE A 310 4.63 -10.30 -0.63
CA PHE A 310 4.07 -10.85 0.61
C PHE A 310 5.04 -10.65 1.75
N TYR A 311 4.59 -10.11 2.88
CA TYR A 311 5.44 -9.88 4.04
C TYR A 311 5.70 -11.14 4.86
N TYR A 312 4.85 -12.16 4.68
CA TYR A 312 4.91 -13.40 5.44
C TYR A 312 4.49 -14.58 4.56
N PRO A 313 5.10 -15.77 4.74
CA PRO A 313 4.64 -17.00 4.08
C PRO A 313 3.16 -17.31 4.39
N THR A 314 2.69 -17.01 5.60
CA THR A 314 1.28 -17.19 5.97
C THR A 314 0.33 -16.27 5.22
N GLN A 315 0.77 -15.05 4.89
CA GLN A 315 0.01 -14.14 4.07
C GLN A 315 -0.11 -14.66 2.64
N PHE A 316 1.01 -15.16 2.08
CA PHE A 316 1.03 -15.83 0.79
C PHE A 316 0.09 -17.04 0.78
N HIS A 317 0.17 -17.90 1.80
CA HIS A 317 -0.69 -19.07 1.94
C HIS A 317 -2.18 -18.70 1.95
N ALA A 318 -2.59 -17.78 2.83
CA ALA A 318 -3.99 -17.33 2.90
C ALA A 318 -4.46 -16.74 1.57
N PHE A 319 -3.61 -15.94 0.92
CA PHE A 319 -3.91 -15.38 -0.39
C PHE A 319 -4.10 -16.47 -1.46
N MET A 320 -3.21 -17.47 -1.49
CA MET A 320 -3.24 -18.54 -2.48
C MET A 320 -4.46 -19.46 -2.34
N VAL A 321 -4.83 -19.81 -1.10
CA VAL A 321 -6.01 -20.66 -0.83
C VAL A 321 -7.28 -20.03 -1.39
N ASP A 322 -7.42 -18.71 -1.29
CA ASP A 322 -8.61 -17.97 -1.77
C ASP A 322 -8.58 -17.67 -3.29
N LEU A 323 -7.47 -17.95 -3.98
CA LEU A 323 -7.34 -17.73 -5.41
C LEU A 323 -7.82 -18.95 -6.21
N GLY A 324 -8.68 -18.69 -7.19
CA GLY A 324 -9.08 -19.68 -8.19
C GLY A 324 -7.99 -19.90 -9.25
N VAL A 325 -8.09 -21.01 -9.98
CA VAL A 325 -7.06 -21.50 -10.92
C VAL A 325 -6.65 -20.44 -11.95
N LEU A 326 -7.63 -19.79 -12.59
CA LEU A 326 -7.36 -18.75 -13.59
C LEU A 326 -6.55 -17.57 -13.02
N ARG A 327 -6.77 -17.21 -11.76
CA ARG A 327 -6.01 -16.10 -11.13
C ARG A 327 -4.59 -16.53 -10.78
N ARG A 328 -4.36 -17.81 -10.47
CA ARG A 328 -3.03 -18.35 -10.18
C ARG A 328 -2.16 -18.39 -11.44
N SER A 329 -2.74 -18.71 -12.60
CA SER A 329 -1.99 -18.81 -13.86
C SER A 329 -1.53 -17.47 -14.45
N VAL A 330 -2.09 -16.34 -13.99
CA VAL A 330 -1.71 -15.00 -14.46
C VAL A 330 -0.69 -14.30 -13.57
N ILE A 331 -0.40 -14.83 -12.39
CA ILE A 331 0.60 -14.26 -11.47
C ILE A 331 2.00 -14.58 -12.02
N THR A 332 2.78 -13.54 -12.30
CA THR A 332 4.08 -13.67 -12.96
C THR A 332 5.28 -13.34 -12.07
N ASP A 333 5.14 -12.43 -11.12
CA ASP A 333 6.24 -11.95 -10.26
C ASP A 333 5.79 -11.95 -8.79
N VAL A 334 6.48 -12.74 -7.99
CA VAL A 334 6.21 -12.91 -6.56
C VAL A 334 7.47 -12.69 -5.75
N THR A 335 7.39 -11.81 -4.77
CA THR A 335 8.38 -11.66 -3.70
C THR A 335 7.78 -12.08 -2.37
N ILE A 336 8.46 -12.97 -1.64
CA ILE A 336 8.05 -13.39 -0.30
C ILE A 336 9.13 -12.97 0.69
N HIS A 337 8.77 -12.12 1.65
CA HIS A 337 9.61 -11.90 2.82
C HIS A 337 9.53 -13.14 3.71
N TYR A 338 10.67 -13.81 3.83
CA TYR A 338 10.79 -15.06 4.55
C TYR A 338 10.69 -14.82 6.05
N ASP A 339 9.86 -15.62 6.69
CA ASP A 339 9.86 -15.78 8.13
C ASP A 339 9.40 -17.18 8.49
N ASN A 340 10.14 -17.77 9.42
CA ASN A 340 9.82 -19.10 9.89
C ASN A 340 9.07 -19.06 11.23
N THR A 341 7.76 -18.86 11.15
CA THR A 341 6.88 -19.05 12.30
C THR A 341 6.54 -20.53 12.42
N LYS A 342 6.87 -21.15 13.56
CA LYS A 342 6.46 -22.51 13.90
C LYS A 342 5.10 -22.51 14.61
N ARG A 343 4.20 -23.41 14.22
CA ARG A 343 2.97 -23.71 14.97
C ARG A 343 2.78 -25.21 15.07
N GLY A 344 2.62 -25.73 16.29
CA GLY A 344 2.49 -27.18 16.53
C GLY A 344 3.71 -27.99 16.07
N GLY A 345 4.91 -27.40 16.07
CA GLY A 345 6.14 -28.04 15.60
C GLY A 345 6.33 -28.03 14.07
N ILE A 346 5.35 -27.56 13.31
CA ILE A 346 5.41 -27.46 11.85
C ILE A 346 5.87 -26.05 11.45
N ASP A 347 6.84 -25.99 10.53
CA ASP A 347 7.28 -24.77 9.89
C ASP A 347 6.22 -24.33 8.86
N LEU A 348 5.62 -23.14 9.03
CA LEU A 348 4.54 -22.68 8.15
C LEU A 348 5.00 -22.48 6.70
N VAL A 349 6.30 -22.30 6.48
CA VAL A 349 6.89 -22.22 5.14
C VAL A 349 6.69 -23.52 4.38
N ASP A 350 6.84 -24.67 5.03
CA ASP A 350 6.68 -25.99 4.41
C ASP A 350 5.24 -26.25 3.96
N LEU A 351 4.26 -25.55 4.55
CA LEU A 351 2.86 -25.57 4.10
C LEU A 351 2.58 -24.53 3.01
N SER A 352 3.36 -23.46 2.93
CA SER A 352 3.11 -22.32 2.06
C SER A 352 3.79 -22.49 0.70
N PHE A 353 5.06 -22.89 0.68
CA PHE A 353 5.86 -22.97 -0.54
C PHE A 353 5.40 -24.04 -1.53
N PRO A 354 4.79 -25.17 -1.15
CA PRO A 354 4.17 -26.09 -2.10
C PRO A 354 3.16 -25.42 -3.03
N LEU A 355 2.43 -24.40 -2.57
CA LEU A 355 1.46 -23.64 -3.37
C LEU A 355 2.10 -22.82 -4.49
N LEU A 356 3.43 -22.60 -4.47
CA LEU A 356 4.13 -21.95 -5.57
C LEU A 356 4.07 -22.79 -6.86
N ARG A 357 3.92 -24.12 -6.76
CA ARG A 357 3.74 -25.00 -7.93
C ARG A 357 2.43 -24.72 -8.68
N ASP A 358 1.43 -24.20 -7.99
CA ASP A 358 0.13 -23.87 -8.58
C ASP A 358 0.17 -22.58 -9.41
N LEU A 359 1.24 -21.79 -9.29
CA LEU A 359 1.46 -20.56 -10.06
C LEU A 359 2.11 -20.89 -11.40
N THR A 360 1.34 -21.49 -12.32
CA THR A 360 1.84 -21.91 -13.64
C THR A 360 2.34 -20.76 -14.51
N GLY A 361 1.95 -19.51 -14.20
CA GLY A 361 2.45 -18.31 -14.87
C GLY A 361 3.68 -17.67 -14.23
N LEU A 362 4.20 -18.23 -13.13
CA LEU A 362 5.28 -17.62 -12.35
C LEU A 362 6.58 -17.58 -13.15
N LYS A 363 7.06 -16.37 -13.42
CA LYS A 363 8.32 -16.12 -14.14
C LYS A 363 9.42 -15.62 -13.21
N ARG A 364 9.06 -14.91 -12.15
CA ARG A 364 10.02 -14.31 -11.21
C ARG A 364 9.63 -14.64 -9.78
N LEU A 365 10.57 -15.20 -9.03
CA LEU A 365 10.40 -15.53 -7.62
C LEU A 365 11.57 -14.99 -6.80
N GLN A 366 11.28 -14.07 -5.90
CA GLN A 366 12.27 -13.56 -4.95
C GLN A 366 11.90 -13.93 -3.52
N ILE A 367 12.83 -14.52 -2.77
CA ILE A 367 12.65 -14.80 -1.35
C ILE A 367 13.62 -13.95 -0.56
N THR A 368 13.08 -13.11 0.31
CA THR A 368 13.87 -12.10 1.04
C THR A 368 13.86 -12.41 2.52
N MET A 369 14.97 -12.93 3.03
CA MET A 369 15.23 -13.10 4.46
C MET A 369 15.70 -11.78 5.06
N GLN A 370 15.27 -11.47 6.29
CA GLN A 370 15.76 -10.27 6.97
C GLN A 370 17.16 -10.48 7.56
N ASN A 371 17.36 -11.61 8.24
CA ASN A 371 18.61 -11.98 8.91
C ASN A 371 18.68 -13.47 9.29
N THR A 372 17.88 -14.29 8.62
CA THR A 372 17.74 -15.71 8.95
C THR A 372 19.06 -16.46 8.77
N LEU A 373 19.77 -16.14 7.68
CA LEU A 373 21.06 -16.73 7.35
C LEU A 373 22.16 -16.00 8.13
N PHE A 374 22.10 -14.66 8.20
CA PHE A 374 23.08 -13.86 8.94
C PHE A 374 23.21 -14.27 10.42
N ASN A 375 22.09 -14.53 11.10
CA ASN A 375 22.07 -14.98 12.50
C ASN A 375 22.68 -16.37 12.72
N LYS A 376 22.98 -17.13 11.65
CA LYS A 376 23.75 -18.37 11.75
C LYS A 376 25.24 -18.11 11.97
N ILE A 377 25.70 -16.87 11.81
CA ILE A 377 27.04 -16.44 12.21
C ILE A 377 27.00 -16.05 13.69
N TYR A 378 27.63 -16.84 14.56
CA TYR A 378 27.61 -16.60 16.01
C TYR A 378 28.98 -16.87 16.66
N ILE A 379 29.21 -16.30 17.84
CA ILE A 379 30.39 -16.56 18.65
C ILE A 379 30.08 -17.70 19.62
N ARG A 380 30.95 -18.72 19.69
CA ARG A 380 30.86 -19.75 20.72
C ARG A 380 31.62 -19.28 21.97
N GLY A 381 30.89 -18.93 23.03
CA GLY A 381 31.40 -18.13 24.17
C GLY A 381 32.65 -18.65 24.90
N TRP A 382 32.98 -19.94 24.82
CA TRP A 382 34.16 -20.53 25.47
C TRP A 382 35.41 -20.52 24.58
N MET A 383 35.27 -20.31 23.27
CA MET A 383 36.39 -20.30 22.32
C MET A 383 36.71 -18.91 21.78
N ASN A 384 35.82 -17.92 21.98
CA ASN A 384 35.91 -16.58 21.36
C ASN A 384 36.16 -16.64 19.84
N ARG A 385 35.64 -17.68 19.17
CA ARG A 385 35.73 -17.87 17.72
C ARG A 385 34.34 -17.80 17.12
N TRP A 386 34.25 -17.11 15.99
CA TRP A 386 33.06 -17.11 15.16
C TRP A 386 32.87 -18.47 14.50
N ARG A 387 31.61 -18.85 14.28
CA ARG A 387 31.18 -20.10 13.63
C ARG A 387 29.94 -19.85 12.80
N MET A 388 29.69 -20.77 11.87
CA MET A 388 28.51 -20.79 10.99
C MET A 388 27.89 -22.19 10.90
N ASP A 389 27.88 -22.91 12.03
CA ASP A 389 27.30 -24.24 12.12
C ASP A 389 25.79 -24.16 11.75
N ASN A 390 25.34 -24.97 10.78
CA ASN A 390 23.97 -24.96 10.23
C ASN A 390 23.59 -23.67 9.48
N ALA A 391 24.55 -23.01 8.84
CA ALA A 391 24.34 -21.89 7.93
C ALA A 391 24.13 -22.31 6.47
N ASN A 392 23.89 -23.59 6.19
CA ASN A 392 23.56 -24.04 4.85
C ASN A 392 22.20 -23.47 4.42
N PRO A 393 22.10 -22.69 3.33
CA PRO A 393 20.83 -22.18 2.83
C PRO A 393 19.80 -23.28 2.54
N SER A 394 20.23 -24.46 2.08
CA SER A 394 19.33 -25.60 1.80
C SER A 394 18.72 -26.21 3.07
N CYS A 395 19.31 -25.97 4.24
CA CYS A 395 18.77 -26.41 5.53
C CYS A 395 17.73 -25.46 6.12
N ILE A 396 17.49 -24.30 5.49
CA ILE A 396 16.42 -23.39 5.91
C ILE A 396 15.08 -24.00 5.48
N PRO A 397 14.06 -24.05 6.37
CA PRO A 397 12.75 -24.61 6.05
C PRO A 397 12.16 -24.03 4.76
N GLY A 398 11.54 -24.89 3.95
CA GLY A 398 11.02 -24.57 2.62
C GLY A 398 12.06 -24.35 1.52
N MET A 399 13.34 -24.08 1.80
CA MET A 399 14.29 -23.73 0.71
C MET A 399 14.57 -24.88 -0.25
N LYS A 400 14.59 -26.14 0.23
CA LYS A 400 14.74 -27.31 -0.65
C LYS A 400 13.60 -27.45 -1.66
N MET A 401 12.39 -27.04 -1.28
CA MET A 401 11.20 -27.10 -2.14
C MET A 401 11.37 -26.26 -3.42
N LEU A 402 12.18 -25.21 -3.38
CA LEU A 402 12.43 -24.33 -4.53
C LEU A 402 13.10 -25.05 -5.70
N PHE A 403 13.92 -26.08 -5.42
CA PHE A 403 14.54 -26.93 -6.45
C PHE A 403 13.55 -27.79 -7.21
N SER A 404 12.31 -27.90 -6.73
CA SER A 404 11.24 -28.62 -7.43
C SER A 404 10.38 -27.73 -8.32
N LEU A 405 10.60 -26.41 -8.29
CA LEU A 405 9.93 -25.47 -9.18
C LEU A 405 10.56 -25.54 -10.57
N ARG A 406 9.76 -25.28 -11.61
CA ARG A 406 10.19 -25.34 -13.01
C ARG A 406 9.62 -24.15 -13.78
N GLY A 407 10.32 -23.74 -14.84
CA GLY A 407 9.87 -22.68 -15.74
C GLY A 407 9.97 -21.26 -15.17
N ILE A 408 10.62 -21.07 -14.00
CA ILE A 408 10.88 -19.74 -13.44
C ILE A 408 12.12 -19.17 -14.13
N VAL A 409 11.98 -17.99 -14.73
CA VAL A 409 13.05 -17.31 -15.46
C VAL A 409 14.07 -16.69 -14.49
N ASP A 410 13.60 -16.09 -13.40
CA ASP A 410 14.41 -15.40 -12.41
C ASP A 410 14.03 -15.86 -11.00
N ILE A 411 14.84 -16.73 -10.41
CA ILE A 411 14.68 -17.19 -9.03
C ILE A 411 15.86 -16.67 -8.19
N LYS A 412 15.54 -16.01 -7.07
CA LYS A 412 16.57 -15.41 -6.22
C LYS A 412 16.21 -15.45 -4.74
N VAL A 413 17.14 -15.92 -3.91
CA VAL A 413 17.08 -15.87 -2.45
C VAL A 413 18.09 -14.85 -1.94
N ARG A 414 17.65 -13.97 -1.03
CA ARG A 414 18.44 -12.87 -0.46
C ARG A 414 18.35 -12.86 1.04
N ASP A 415 19.39 -12.36 1.71
CA ASP A 415 19.37 -12.04 3.14
C ASP A 415 19.86 -10.59 3.34
N ILE A 416 18.96 -9.70 3.77
CA ILE A 416 19.23 -8.24 3.79
C ILE A 416 20.37 -7.90 4.75
N GLU A 417 20.37 -8.43 5.98
CA GLU A 417 21.43 -8.13 6.95
C GLU A 417 22.77 -8.75 6.54
N LEU A 418 22.77 -9.91 5.88
CA LEU A 418 23.99 -10.49 5.31
C LEU A 418 24.56 -9.62 4.19
N GLU A 419 23.73 -9.14 3.26
CA GLU A 419 24.13 -8.25 2.18
C GLU A 419 24.69 -6.92 2.71
N GLU A 420 24.02 -6.30 3.70
CA GLU A 420 24.52 -5.08 4.37
C GLU A 420 25.87 -5.32 5.07
N ALA A 421 26.03 -6.48 5.73
CA ALA A 421 27.28 -6.85 6.39
C ALA A 421 28.40 -7.14 5.39
N TYR A 422 28.09 -7.76 4.26
CA TYR A 422 29.03 -8.00 3.17
C TYR A 422 29.52 -6.69 2.57
N GLN A 423 28.62 -5.75 2.28
CA GLN A 423 29.00 -4.44 1.75
C GLN A 423 29.95 -3.69 2.70
N LYS A 424 29.70 -3.75 4.01
CA LYS A 424 30.61 -3.18 5.03
C LYS A 424 31.97 -3.90 5.07
N ALA A 425 31.99 -5.22 4.85
CA ALA A 425 33.24 -5.96 4.77
C ALA A 425 34.04 -5.59 3.51
N VAL A 426 33.39 -5.38 2.37
CA VAL A 426 34.05 -4.92 1.12
C VAL A 426 34.72 -3.55 1.28
N GLU A 427 34.16 -2.68 2.13
CA GLU A 427 34.73 -1.36 2.44
C GLU A 427 35.94 -1.42 3.39
N ASP A 428 36.22 -2.57 4.00
CA ASP A 428 37.36 -2.76 4.90
C ASP A 428 38.69 -2.91 4.12
N LYS A 429 39.76 -2.32 4.64
CA LYS A 429 41.11 -2.35 4.04
C LYS A 429 41.69 -3.76 3.96
N VAL A 430 41.20 -4.68 4.80
CA VAL A 430 41.67 -6.07 4.86
C VAL A 430 41.03 -6.94 3.78
N TYR A 431 40.01 -6.46 3.07
CA TYR A 431 39.33 -7.22 2.01
C TYR A 431 40.29 -7.64 0.88
N PRO A 432 40.23 -8.89 0.37
CA PRO A 432 39.36 -10.00 0.79
C PRO A 432 39.99 -10.91 1.89
N ASN A 433 41.21 -10.61 2.34
CA ASN A 433 42.07 -11.49 3.14
C ASN A 433 41.82 -11.36 4.66
N PHE A 434 40.58 -11.56 5.09
CA PHE A 434 40.23 -11.53 6.50
C PHE A 434 40.82 -12.72 7.29
N ASP A 435 41.09 -12.52 8.58
CA ASP A 435 41.44 -13.62 9.48
C ASP A 435 40.32 -14.68 9.49
N PRO A 436 40.62 -15.99 9.36
CA PRO A 436 39.61 -17.05 9.31
C PRO A 436 38.68 -17.14 10.52
N HIS A 437 39.06 -16.54 11.65
CA HIS A 437 38.24 -16.49 12.85
C HIS A 437 37.46 -15.17 13.00
N SER A 438 37.60 -14.24 12.06
CA SER A 438 36.89 -12.96 12.07
C SER A 438 35.44 -13.11 11.58
N ARG A 439 34.57 -12.20 12.03
CA ARG A 439 33.18 -12.13 11.55
C ARG A 439 33.11 -11.89 10.04
N SER A 440 33.96 -10.99 9.52
CA SER A 440 33.98 -10.59 8.11
C SER A 440 34.33 -11.75 7.19
N TYR A 441 35.26 -12.64 7.60
CA TYR A 441 35.55 -13.88 6.87
C TYR A 441 34.30 -14.76 6.73
N HIS A 442 33.58 -15.00 7.84
CA HIS A 442 32.34 -15.80 7.79
C HIS A 442 31.22 -15.14 6.99
N VAL A 443 31.13 -13.79 7.00
CA VAL A 443 30.19 -13.05 6.15
C VAL A 443 30.51 -13.28 4.68
N LEU A 444 31.79 -13.18 4.28
CA LEU A 444 32.23 -13.41 2.90
C LEU A 444 31.93 -14.84 2.46
N LYS A 445 32.30 -15.83 3.27
CA LYS A 445 32.07 -17.25 2.97
C LYS A 445 30.58 -17.59 2.87
N LEU A 446 29.75 -17.07 3.78
CA LEU A 446 28.31 -17.30 3.75
C LEU A 446 27.61 -16.59 2.59
N THR A 447 28.12 -15.42 2.19
CA THR A 447 27.65 -14.71 0.98
C THR A 447 27.98 -15.51 -0.28
N ALA A 448 29.18 -16.08 -0.37
CA ALA A 448 29.58 -16.96 -1.47
C ALA A 448 28.70 -18.22 -1.53
N ALA A 449 28.43 -18.86 -0.39
CA ALA A 449 27.53 -20.01 -0.30
C ALA A 449 26.10 -19.66 -0.76
N LEU A 450 25.57 -18.49 -0.39
CA LEU A 450 24.26 -18.02 -0.87
C LEU A 450 24.25 -17.72 -2.38
N SER A 451 25.36 -17.21 -2.93
CA SER A 451 25.51 -17.00 -4.38
C SER A 451 25.46 -18.33 -5.12
N HIS A 452 26.26 -19.31 -4.67
CA HIS A 452 26.28 -20.66 -5.23
C HIS A 452 24.91 -21.34 -5.14
N PHE A 453 24.21 -21.20 -4.01
CA PHE A 453 22.83 -21.69 -3.87
C PHE A 453 21.88 -21.08 -4.90
N ASN A 454 21.99 -19.79 -5.19
CA ASN A 454 21.17 -19.12 -6.21
C ASN A 454 21.51 -19.59 -7.63
N GLU A 455 22.77 -19.88 -7.94
CA GLU A 455 23.18 -20.46 -9.22
C GLU A 455 22.61 -21.87 -9.39
N ALA A 456 22.72 -22.71 -8.36
CA ALA A 456 22.11 -24.04 -8.34
C ALA A 456 20.59 -23.98 -8.54
N LEU A 457 19.91 -22.99 -7.95
CA LEU A 457 18.48 -22.78 -8.17
C LEU A 457 18.13 -22.44 -9.63
N LYS A 458 18.98 -21.65 -10.31
CA LYS A 458 18.80 -21.32 -11.73
C LYS A 458 18.97 -22.55 -12.61
N LEU A 459 20.00 -23.36 -12.37
CA LEU A 459 20.22 -24.62 -13.08
C LEU A 459 19.06 -25.61 -12.84
N ALA A 460 18.52 -25.65 -11.63
CA ALA A 460 17.35 -26.46 -11.32
C ALA A 460 16.10 -26.07 -12.13
N GLN A 461 16.00 -24.81 -12.59
CA GLN A 461 14.91 -24.39 -13.49
C GLN A 461 15.06 -24.99 -14.90
N LYS A 462 16.29 -25.32 -15.31
CA LYS A 462 16.63 -26.01 -16.56
C LYS A 462 16.53 -27.54 -16.46
N GLY A 463 16.26 -28.07 -15.27
CA GLY A 463 16.13 -29.51 -15.01
C GLY A 463 17.36 -30.16 -14.37
N ALA A 464 18.49 -29.45 -14.29
CA ALA A 464 19.70 -29.95 -13.65
C ALA A 464 19.62 -29.76 -12.13
N ILE A 465 19.41 -30.85 -11.37
CA ILE A 465 19.35 -30.82 -9.91
C ILE A 465 20.68 -31.30 -9.35
N ASN A 466 21.36 -30.47 -8.57
CA ASN A 466 22.51 -30.90 -7.79
C ASN A 466 22.02 -31.55 -6.48
N GLU A 467 22.02 -32.89 -6.43
CA GLU A 467 21.56 -33.65 -5.27
C GLU A 467 22.48 -33.50 -4.05
N GLU A 468 23.78 -33.25 -4.26
CA GLU A 468 24.75 -33.10 -3.17
C GLU A 468 24.41 -31.89 -2.29
N LEU A 469 24.03 -30.76 -2.91
CA LEU A 469 23.58 -29.56 -2.19
C LEU A 469 22.34 -29.80 -1.31
N LEU A 470 21.52 -30.79 -1.68
CA LEU A 470 20.30 -31.16 -0.97
C LEU A 470 20.54 -32.21 0.12
N GLN A 471 21.55 -33.06 -0.03
CA GLN A 471 21.85 -34.16 0.90
C GLN A 471 22.87 -33.75 1.98
N ASP A 472 23.91 -32.99 1.63
CA ASP A 472 24.90 -32.55 2.61
C ASP A 472 24.45 -31.27 3.34
N ASN A 473 24.45 -31.33 4.66
CA ASN A 473 24.10 -30.20 5.52
C ASN A 473 25.29 -29.25 5.78
N LYS A 474 26.50 -29.58 5.30
CA LYS A 474 27.74 -28.86 5.64
C LYS A 474 28.55 -28.32 4.47
N TRP A 475 28.09 -28.46 3.22
CA TRP A 475 28.82 -27.97 2.04
C TRP A 475 29.17 -26.47 2.13
N HIS A 476 28.37 -25.66 2.82
CA HIS A 476 28.65 -24.22 3.04
C HIS A 476 29.92 -23.96 3.85
N THR A 477 30.48 -24.97 4.52
CA THR A 477 31.73 -24.89 5.28
C THR A 477 32.96 -25.24 4.47
N TRP A 478 32.80 -25.78 3.27
CA TRP A 478 33.90 -26.18 2.41
C TRP A 478 34.58 -24.96 1.78
N ASP A 479 35.83 -25.10 1.38
CA ASP A 479 36.56 -24.04 0.68
C ASP A 479 36.21 -24.03 -0.82
N ASP A 480 35.99 -25.23 -1.38
CA ASP A 480 35.45 -25.43 -2.72
C ASP A 480 33.99 -25.91 -2.61
N PHE A 481 33.07 -25.25 -3.33
CA PHE A 481 31.66 -25.65 -3.37
C PHE A 481 31.46 -26.87 -4.29
N PRO A 482 30.40 -27.69 -4.07
CA PRO A 482 30.05 -28.77 -4.99
C PRO A 482 29.98 -28.26 -6.43
N GLU A 483 30.57 -29.00 -7.37
CA GLU A 483 30.55 -28.59 -8.77
C GLU A 483 29.10 -28.52 -9.26
N LEU A 484 28.75 -27.41 -9.90
CA LEU A 484 27.48 -27.29 -10.58
C LEU A 484 27.59 -28.06 -11.89
N PRO A 485 26.57 -28.84 -12.30
CA PRO A 485 26.59 -29.47 -13.61
C PRO A 485 26.81 -28.38 -14.65
N GLU A 486 27.85 -28.57 -15.45
CA GLU A 486 28.12 -27.69 -16.59
C GLU A 486 26.86 -27.66 -17.44
N GLU A 487 26.45 -26.46 -17.86
CA GLU A 487 25.42 -26.39 -18.88
C GLU A 487 26.04 -27.09 -20.09
N GLU A 488 25.55 -28.29 -20.41
CA GLU A 488 25.79 -28.89 -21.72
C GLU A 488 25.29 -27.81 -22.69
N GLU A 489 26.23 -27.01 -23.20
CA GLU A 489 25.99 -26.11 -24.32
C GLU A 489 25.47 -27.07 -25.38
N SER A 490 24.15 -27.06 -25.57
CA SER A 490 23.54 -27.90 -26.57
C SER A 490 24.15 -27.43 -27.87
N ASP A 491 25.11 -28.20 -28.39
CA ASP A 491 25.70 -28.06 -29.72
C ASP A 491 24.64 -28.32 -30.82
N GLU A 492 23.38 -27.93 -30.59
CA GLU A 492 22.45 -27.52 -31.64
C GLU A 492 22.99 -26.21 -32.25
N GLU A 493 24.26 -26.21 -32.66
CA GLU A 493 24.73 -25.40 -33.75
C GLU A 493 23.85 -25.79 -34.93
N ASP A 494 23.01 -24.84 -35.32
CA ASP A 494 22.40 -24.69 -36.63
C ASP A 494 23.09 -25.58 -37.69
N GLU A 495 22.61 -26.81 -37.89
CA GLU A 495 22.67 -27.47 -39.20
C GLU A 495 21.77 -26.64 -40.11
N ALA A 496 22.25 -25.44 -40.43
CA ALA A 496 21.73 -24.60 -41.47
C ALA A 496 21.95 -25.38 -42.76
N ASP A 497 20.87 -26.01 -43.22
CA ASP A 497 20.60 -26.49 -44.57
C ASP A 497 21.54 -25.87 -45.62
N GLU A 498 22.74 -26.44 -45.80
CA GLU A 498 23.57 -26.26 -46.99
C GLU A 498 22.99 -27.14 -48.11
N ASP A 499 21.76 -26.88 -48.52
CA ASP A 499 21.22 -27.39 -49.77
C ASP A 499 21.67 -26.46 -50.92
N GLU A 500 22.96 -26.54 -51.25
CA GLU A 500 23.44 -26.29 -52.60
C GLU A 500 23.15 -27.51 -53.48
N SER A 501 22.28 -27.39 -54.49
CA SER A 501 22.59 -27.85 -55.86
C SER A 501 21.45 -27.67 -56.86
N MET A 502 21.83 -27.01 -57.97
CA MET A 502 21.52 -27.32 -59.38
C MET A 502 20.06 -27.35 -59.87
N ASP A 503 19.69 -26.40 -60.73
CA ASP A 503 19.66 -26.70 -62.18
C ASP A 503 19.44 -25.49 -63.09
N GLU A 504 20.09 -25.61 -64.25
CA GLU A 504 20.26 -24.68 -65.37
C GLU A 504 19.17 -24.91 -66.46
N GLN A 505 18.97 -23.90 -67.33
CA GLN A 505 18.49 -23.96 -68.74
C GLN A 505 16.99 -23.75 -69.13
N GLN A 506 16.83 -22.69 -69.95
CA GLN A 506 16.15 -22.60 -71.27
C GLN A 506 14.62 -22.33 -71.41
N ASP A 507 14.33 -21.07 -71.80
CA ASP A 507 13.80 -20.61 -73.10
C ASP A 507 12.52 -21.20 -73.77
N VAL A 508 11.63 -20.25 -74.13
CA VAL A 508 10.92 -20.08 -75.43
C VAL A 508 9.51 -20.72 -75.68
N THR A 509 8.51 -19.85 -75.50
CA THR A 509 7.34 -19.50 -76.37
C THR A 509 6.14 -20.45 -76.70
N ASN A 510 4.97 -19.79 -76.67
CA ASN A 510 3.81 -19.82 -77.60
C ASN A 510 2.61 -20.79 -77.41
N HIS A 511 1.50 -20.18 -76.96
CA HIS A 511 0.24 -19.92 -77.70
C HIS A 511 -0.67 -21.06 -78.27
N VAL A 512 -1.95 -20.99 -77.85
CA VAL A 512 -3.23 -21.21 -78.61
C VAL A 512 -4.03 -22.53 -78.46
N GLU A 513 -5.17 -22.37 -77.76
CA GLU A 513 -6.57 -22.83 -77.98
C GLU A 513 -7.08 -24.29 -77.89
N ALA A 514 -8.31 -24.33 -77.34
CA ALA A 514 -9.44 -25.26 -77.51
C ALA A 514 -9.56 -26.50 -76.58
N GLY A 515 -10.59 -26.49 -75.72
CA GLY A 515 -11.08 -27.66 -74.94
C GLY A 515 -12.04 -28.55 -75.74
N PRO A 516 -13.02 -29.27 -75.13
CA PRO A 516 -13.11 -29.80 -73.75
C PRO A 516 -13.41 -31.32 -73.72
N SER A 517 -13.16 -32.03 -72.60
CA SER A 517 -14.03 -33.12 -72.09
C SER A 517 -13.52 -33.73 -70.79
N ASP A 518 -14.42 -33.77 -69.80
CA ASP A 518 -14.68 -34.81 -68.79
C ASP A 518 -13.56 -35.74 -68.29
N GLY A 519 -13.42 -35.77 -66.96
CA GLY A 519 -12.74 -36.86 -66.26
C GLY A 519 -12.48 -36.58 -64.79
N ASN A 520 -13.37 -37.08 -63.92
CA ASN A 520 -13.22 -37.17 -62.47
C ASN A 520 -11.84 -37.68 -62.00
N ASN A 521 -11.26 -37.04 -60.98
CA ASN A 521 -10.96 -37.65 -59.66
C ASN A 521 -10.09 -36.75 -58.76
N MET A 522 -10.44 -36.74 -57.46
CA MET A 522 -9.75 -36.20 -56.27
C MET A 522 -8.26 -36.62 -56.16
N PRO A 523 -7.41 -36.06 -55.25
CA PRO A 523 -7.67 -35.11 -54.15
C PRO A 523 -6.74 -33.87 -54.11
N ILE A 524 -7.14 -32.90 -53.28
CA ILE A 524 -6.47 -31.62 -53.04
C ILE A 524 -5.21 -31.81 -52.16
N ILE A 525 -4.04 -31.54 -52.74
CA ILE A 525 -2.77 -31.22 -52.06
C ILE A 525 -2.65 -29.69 -52.09
N ILE A 526 -2.60 -29.04 -50.92
CA ILE A 526 -2.28 -27.60 -50.83
C ILE A 526 -0.84 -27.48 -50.33
N ALA A 527 0.06 -27.13 -51.26
CA ALA A 527 1.38 -26.60 -50.94
C ALA A 527 1.26 -25.10 -50.58
N PRO A 528 2.24 -24.56 -49.82
CA PRO A 528 2.11 -23.32 -49.07
C PRO A 528 2.46 -22.09 -49.92
N GLY A 529 1.66 -21.02 -49.77
CA GLY A 529 1.98 -19.71 -50.32
C GLY A 529 2.97 -18.94 -49.44
N HIS A 530 3.95 -18.32 -50.09
CA HIS A 530 4.91 -17.36 -49.55
C HIS A 530 4.29 -16.33 -48.59
N ALA A 531 4.90 -16.17 -47.42
CA ALA A 531 4.67 -15.05 -46.49
C ALA A 531 5.83 -14.04 -46.59
N PRO A 532 5.56 -12.72 -46.59
CA PRO A 532 6.60 -11.70 -46.47
C PRO A 532 7.01 -11.49 -45.00
N ALA A 533 8.23 -10.96 -44.83
CA ALA A 533 8.98 -10.75 -43.59
C ALA A 533 8.17 -10.29 -42.34
N PRO A 534 8.49 -10.80 -41.13
CA PRO A 534 7.80 -10.42 -39.91
C PRO A 534 8.43 -9.19 -39.22
N GLY A 535 7.65 -8.11 -39.14
CA GLY A 535 7.84 -7.04 -38.15
C GLY A 535 7.27 -7.40 -36.77
N PRO A 536 7.62 -6.65 -35.70
CA PRO A 536 7.52 -7.13 -34.33
C PRO A 536 6.14 -6.84 -33.72
N ARG A 537 5.17 -7.77 -33.82
CA ARG A 537 3.92 -7.73 -33.05
C ARG A 537 3.33 -9.13 -32.80
N ARG A 538 3.73 -9.81 -31.72
CA ARG A 538 3.03 -10.99 -31.19
C ARG A 538 3.00 -10.99 -29.66
N SER A 539 1.97 -10.37 -29.08
CA SER A 539 1.63 -10.57 -27.66
C SER A 539 0.11 -10.60 -27.39
N ALA A 540 -0.76 -10.34 -28.37
CA ALA A 540 -2.21 -10.25 -28.15
C ALA A 540 -3.02 -11.49 -28.59
N ARG A 541 -2.41 -12.51 -29.20
CA ARG A 541 -3.14 -13.70 -29.71
C ARG A 541 -3.09 -14.94 -28.81
N LEU A 542 -2.31 -14.92 -27.73
CA LEU A 542 -2.24 -16.05 -26.80
C LEU A 542 -3.38 -16.08 -25.77
N SER A 543 -4.10 -14.97 -25.56
CA SER A 543 -5.22 -14.93 -24.59
C SER A 543 -6.52 -15.53 -25.12
N ALA A 544 -6.75 -15.53 -26.45
CA ALA A 544 -7.99 -16.06 -27.02
C ALA A 544 -8.02 -17.60 -27.09
N LYS A 545 -6.86 -18.25 -27.32
CA LYS A 545 -6.79 -19.71 -27.46
C LYS A 545 -6.83 -20.47 -26.12
N ALA A 546 -6.45 -19.80 -25.02
CA ALA A 546 -6.63 -20.34 -23.67
C ALA A 546 -8.10 -20.25 -23.20
N ALA A 547 -8.90 -19.34 -23.76
CA ALA A 547 -10.30 -19.17 -23.39
C ALA A 547 -11.23 -20.24 -24.00
N GLU A 548 -10.89 -20.81 -25.17
CA GLU A 548 -11.71 -21.85 -25.82
C GLU A 548 -11.61 -23.21 -25.13
N VAL A 549 -10.44 -23.59 -24.60
CA VAL A 549 -10.21 -24.90 -23.97
C VAL A 549 -10.77 -24.98 -22.53
N ILE A 550 -11.01 -23.84 -21.87
CA ILE A 550 -11.46 -23.79 -20.47
C ILE A 550 -12.99 -23.64 -20.35
N SER A 551 -13.70 -23.38 -21.44
CA SER A 551 -15.18 -23.24 -21.45
C SER A 551 -15.97 -24.51 -21.10
N ALA A 552 -15.29 -25.65 -20.85
CA ALA A 552 -15.89 -26.93 -20.47
C ALA A 552 -15.67 -27.33 -18.99
N GLN A 553 -15.06 -26.48 -18.16
CA GLN A 553 -15.02 -26.67 -16.70
C GLN A 553 -15.96 -25.66 -16.04
N GLU A 554 -17.20 -26.09 -15.79
CA GLU A 554 -18.12 -25.41 -14.89
C GLU A 554 -17.47 -25.34 -13.49
N ASP A 555 -17.12 -24.13 -13.08
CA ASP A 555 -16.76 -23.80 -11.70
C ASP A 555 -18.01 -23.96 -10.82
N ASP A 556 -18.28 -25.20 -10.38
CA ASP A 556 -19.16 -25.51 -9.24
C ASP A 556 -18.45 -25.11 -7.94
N ALA A 557 -18.28 -23.80 -7.74
CA ALA A 557 -17.99 -23.26 -6.41
C ALA A 557 -19.32 -23.11 -5.67
N GLU A 558 -19.71 -24.20 -5.02
CA GLU A 558 -20.86 -24.30 -4.11
C GLU A 558 -20.98 -23.08 -3.18
N ASP A 559 -22.18 -22.52 -3.16
CA ASP A 559 -22.64 -21.56 -2.16
C ASP A 559 -22.66 -22.22 -0.77
N MET A 560 -21.54 -22.14 -0.04
CA MET A 560 -21.56 -22.37 1.41
C MET A 560 -22.31 -21.20 2.08
N GLU A 561 -23.60 -21.39 2.32
CA GLU A 561 -24.37 -20.61 3.29
C GLU A 561 -23.73 -20.79 4.67
N VAL A 562 -22.96 -19.79 5.08
CA VAL A 562 -22.50 -19.66 6.46
C VAL A 562 -23.70 -19.19 7.27
N ASP A 563 -24.34 -20.12 7.98
CA ASP A 563 -25.34 -19.81 8.99
C ASP A 563 -24.72 -18.83 10.01
N ASN A 564 -25.22 -17.59 9.99
CA ASN A 564 -24.91 -16.60 11.00
C ASN A 564 -25.53 -17.07 12.33
N TYR A 565 -24.71 -17.71 13.16
CA TYR A 565 -25.06 -18.04 14.53
C TYR A 565 -25.29 -16.73 15.31
N ASP A 566 -26.55 -16.39 15.53
CA ASP A 566 -26.97 -15.23 16.33
C ASP A 566 -26.69 -15.55 17.81
N GLY A 567 -25.54 -15.08 18.28
CA GLY A 567 -25.06 -15.29 19.65
C GLY A 567 -26.01 -14.67 20.66
N GLY A 568 -26.89 -15.50 21.21
CA GLY A 568 -27.76 -15.17 22.32
C GLY A 568 -26.97 -14.59 23.50
N ARG A 569 -27.48 -13.47 24.03
CA ARG A 569 -27.02 -12.85 25.27
C ARG A 569 -27.16 -13.83 26.43
N GLY A 570 -26.06 -14.49 26.80
CA GLY A 570 -25.94 -15.19 28.06
C GLY A 570 -25.77 -14.19 29.21
N ALA A 571 -26.70 -14.23 30.16
CA ALA A 571 -26.59 -13.55 31.43
C ALA A 571 -25.40 -14.12 32.24
N SER A 572 -24.57 -13.23 32.79
CA SER A 572 -23.59 -13.61 33.82
C SER A 572 -24.31 -14.03 35.10
N PRO A 573 -23.89 -15.12 35.76
CA PRO A 573 -24.21 -15.34 37.16
C PRO A 573 -23.25 -14.55 38.05
N GLU A 574 -23.81 -14.06 39.15
CA GLU A 574 -23.13 -13.42 40.27
C GLU A 574 -22.01 -14.30 40.84
N LEU A 575 -20.85 -13.70 41.09
CA LEU A 575 -19.96 -13.95 42.22
C LEU A 575 -19.12 -12.70 42.49
#